data_AF-A0A937B572-F1
#
_entry.id   AF-A0A937B572-F1
#
_cell.length_a   1.000
_cell.length_b   1.000
_cell.length_c   1.000
_cell.angle_alpha   90.00
_cell.angle_beta   90.00
_cell.angle_gamma   90.00
#
_symmetry.space_group_name_H-M   'P 1'
#
loop_
_entity.id
_entity.type
_entity.pdbx_description
1 polymer ?
#
loop_
_entity_poly.entity_id
_entity_poly.type
_entity_poly.pdbx_seq_one_letter_code
_entity_poly.pdbx_strand_id
1 'polypeptide(L)' 'MATQTIDDLPTPALILDRAILRRNLKRMSDRLRNAGVMLRPHLKTAKSVEVGRMAVEDHDGRITVST' A
#
# COMPACT_ATOMS: atom_id res chain seq x y z
N MET A 1 15.93 -17.90 16.53
CA MET A 1 14.51 -18.06 16.18
C MET A 1 14.45 -18.75 14.82
N ALA A 2 13.60 -19.75 14.64
CA ALA A 2 13.46 -20.40 13.33
C ALA A 2 12.90 -19.39 12.32
N THR A 3 13.48 -19.34 11.12
CA THR A 3 12.97 -18.53 10.02
C THR A 3 11.68 -19.16 9.51
N GLN A 4 10.54 -18.48 9.65
CA GLN A 4 9.30 -18.86 8.97
C GLN A 4 9.39 -18.52 7.48
N THR A 5 8.91 -19.43 6.66
CA THR A 5 8.74 -19.30 5.21
C THR A 5 7.26 -19.13 4.86
N ILE A 6 6.95 -18.85 3.59
CA ILE A 6 5.57 -18.74 3.13
C ILE A 6 4.84 -20.10 3.25
N ASP A 7 5.57 -21.21 3.10
CA ASP A 7 5.02 -22.56 3.16
C ASP A 7 4.58 -22.98 4.57
N ASP A 8 5.02 -22.25 5.60
CA ASP A 8 4.61 -22.47 6.99
C ASP A 8 3.25 -21.83 7.34
N LEU A 9 2.64 -21.07 6.42
CA LEU A 9 1.40 -20.35 6.66
C LEU A 9 0.17 -21.25 6.45
N PRO A 10 -0.83 -21.22 7.36
CA PRO A 10 -2.07 -21.97 7.16
C PRO A 10 -2.84 -21.43 5.95
N THR A 11 -3.29 -22.33 5.08
CA THR A 11 -4.04 -21.96 3.88
C THR A 11 -5.56 -22.02 4.12
N PRO A 12 -6.35 -21.08 3.54
CA PRO A 12 -5.93 -20.05 2.60
C PRO A 12 -5.31 -18.81 3.28
N ALA A 13 -4.24 -18.29 2.68
CA ALA A 13 -3.58 -17.05 3.11
C ALA A 13 -3.42 -16.07 1.94
N LEU A 14 -3.78 -14.80 2.17
CA LEU A 14 -3.48 -13.71 1.24
C LEU A 14 -2.11 -13.13 1.57
N ILE A 15 -1.15 -13.28 0.65
CA ILE A 15 0.21 -12.78 0.83
C ILE A 15 0.39 -11.47 0.09
N LEU A 16 0.93 -10.47 0.78
CA LEU A 16 1.28 -9.17 0.21
C LEU A 16 2.78 -8.95 0.27
N ASP A 17 3.44 -8.92 -0.90
CA ASP A 17 4.84 -8.56 -0.99
C ASP A 17 5.03 -7.07 -0.68
N ARG A 18 5.70 -6.79 0.45
CA ARG A 18 5.94 -5.44 0.95
C ARG A 18 6.87 -4.62 0.03
N ALA A 19 7.86 -5.25 -0.60
CA ALA A 19 8.78 -4.56 -1.50
C ALA A 19 8.06 -4.12 -2.78
N ILE A 20 7.20 -4.99 -3.32
CA ILE A 20 6.34 -4.66 -4.47
C ILE A 20 5.35 -3.55 -4.11
N LEU A 21 4.68 -3.63 -2.94
CA LEU A 21 3.78 -2.59 -2.46
C LEU A 21 4.49 -1.23 -2.41
N ARG A 22 5.64 -1.15 -1.73
CA ARG A 22 6.41 0.10 -1.60
C ARG A 22 6.84 0.66 -2.95
N ARG A 23 7.30 -0.19 -3.87
CA ARG A 23 7.65 0.23 -5.25
C ARG A 23 6.44 0.84 -5.97
N ASN A 24 5.28 0.21 -5.85
CA ASN A 24 4.05 0.70 -6.49
C ASN A 24 3.61 2.06 -5.91
N LEU A 25 3.66 2.21 -4.59
CA LEU A 25 3.35 3.46 -3.91
C LEU A 25 4.30 4.58 -4.33
N LYS A 26 5.62 4.33 -4.30
CA LYS A 26 6.64 5.29 -4.73
C LYS A 26 6.42 5.73 -6.18
N ARG A 27 6.20 4.78 -7.10
CA ARG A 27 5.95 5.08 -8.52
C ARG A 27 4.74 6.00 -8.70
N MET A 28 3.66 5.76 -7.97
CA MET A 28 2.47 6.62 -8.04
C MET A 28 2.80 8.01 -7.49
N SER A 29 3.38 8.05 -6.29
CA SER A 29 3.78 9.29 -5.62
C SER A 29 4.67 10.19 -6.50
N ASP A 30 5.71 9.62 -7.13
CA ASP A 30 6.61 10.35 -8.02
C ASP A 30 5.89 10.87 -9.25
N ARG A 31 4.99 10.07 -9.84
CA ARG A 31 4.21 10.46 -11.02
C ARG A 31 3.33 11.69 -10.73
N LEU A 32 2.63 11.72 -9.60
CA LEU A 32 1.76 12.84 -9.28
C LEU A 32 2.54 14.09 -8.86
N ARG A 33 3.67 13.92 -8.14
CA ARG A 33 4.59 15.02 -7.84
C ARG A 33 5.10 15.68 -9.12
N ASN A 34 5.55 14.90 -10.08
CA ASN A 34 6.04 15.41 -11.37
C ASN A 34 4.93 16.12 -12.18
N ALA A 35 3.68 15.72 -11.99
CA ALA A 35 2.52 16.36 -12.63
C ALA A 35 1.99 17.57 -11.86
N GLY A 36 2.51 17.88 -10.66
CA GLY A 36 2.05 19.00 -9.84
C GLY A 36 0.64 18.84 -9.27
N VAL A 37 0.15 17.60 -9.13
CA VAL A 37 -1.21 17.32 -8.63
C VAL A 37 -1.18 16.52 -7.33
N MET A 38 -2.26 16.63 -6.55
CA MET A 38 -2.40 15.93 -5.28
C MET A 38 -2.79 14.46 -5.47
N LEU A 39 -2.19 13.57 -4.68
CA LEU A 39 -2.59 12.17 -4.59
C LEU A 39 -3.70 12.00 -3.55
N ARG A 40 -4.84 11.42 -3.96
CA ARG A 40 -5.91 10.98 -3.06
C ARG A 40 -6.22 9.50 -3.33
N PRO A 41 -5.48 8.55 -2.72
CA PRO A 41 -5.60 7.15 -3.05
C PRO A 41 -6.96 6.60 -2.60
N HIS A 42 -7.50 5.66 -3.36
CA HIS A 42 -8.73 4.98 -3.00
C HIS A 42 -8.43 3.67 -2.26
N LEU A 43 -8.94 3.53 -1.03
CA LEU A 43 -8.61 2.41 -0.15
C LEU A 43 -9.48 1.17 -0.32
N LYS A 44 -10.36 1.12 -1.33
CA LYS A 44 -11.27 -0.02 -1.53
C LYS A 44 -10.56 -1.34 -1.77
N THR A 45 -9.34 -1.29 -2.31
CA THR A 45 -8.54 -2.47 -2.63
C THR A 45 -7.91 -3.07 -1.40
N ALA A 46 -7.21 -2.26 -0.59
CA ALA A 46 -6.44 -2.79 0.53
C ALA A 46 -7.27 -2.93 1.81
N LYS A 47 -8.22 -2.02 2.06
CA LYS A 47 -9.00 -1.94 3.30
C LYS A 47 -8.19 -2.17 4.59
N SER A 48 -6.94 -1.71 4.59
CA SER A 48 -5.97 -1.83 5.70
C SER A 48 -5.46 -0.45 6.07
N VAL A 49 -5.42 -0.18 7.38
CA VAL A 49 -4.90 1.08 7.93
C VAL A 49 -3.40 1.21 7.65
N GLU A 50 -2.65 0.12 7.77
CA GLU A 50 -1.21 0.08 7.51
C GLU A 50 -0.89 0.44 6.07
N VAL A 51 -1.61 -0.16 5.11
CA VAL A 51 -1.44 0.18 3.69
C VAL A 51 -1.90 1.61 3.41
N GLY A 52 -2.99 2.06 4.04
CA GLY A 52 -3.47 3.43 3.93
C GLY A 52 -2.42 4.46 4.37
N ARG A 53 -1.77 4.23 5.52
CA ARG A 53 -0.67 5.06 6.03
C ARG A 53 0.51 5.11 5.06
N MET A 54 0.93 3.98 4.51
CA MET A 54 2.00 3.94 3.51
C MET A 54 1.60 4.67 2.21
N ALA A 55 0.32 4.60 1.83
CA ALA A 55 -0.16 5.17 0.56
C ALA A 55 -0.22 6.70 0.56
N VAL A 56 -0.30 7.31 1.75
CA VAL A 56 -0.33 8.77 1.92
C VAL A 56 0.98 9.31 2.52
N GLU A 57 2.01 8.47 2.67
CA GLU A 57 3.35 8.89 3.10
C GLU A 57 3.86 9.98 2.15
N ASP A 58 4.32 11.10 2.71
CA ASP A 58 4.71 12.34 2.00
C ASP A 58 3.57 13.08 1.26
N HIS A 59 2.31 12.80 1.59
CA HIS A 59 1.12 13.54 1.11
C HIS A 59 0.30 14.10 2.27
N ASP A 60 -0.76 14.84 1.96
CA ASP A 60 -1.61 15.53 2.95
C ASP A 60 -2.60 14.61 3.70
N GLY A 61 -2.55 13.29 3.47
CA GLY A 61 -3.36 12.30 4.17
C GLY A 61 -4.78 12.08 3.64
N ARG A 62 -5.22 12.80 2.59
CA ARG A 62 -6.58 12.62 2.05
C ARG A 62 -6.74 11.27 1.35
N ILE A 63 -7.86 10.59 1.61
CA ILE A 63 -8.18 9.29 1.01
C ILE A 63 -9.59 9.25 0.44
N THR A 64 -9.84 8.29 -0.46
CA THR A 64 -11.17 7.96 -0.98
C THR A 64 -11.59 6.57 -0.49
N VAL A 65 -12.83 6.41 -0.04
CA VAL A 65 -13.40 5.15 0.48
C VAL A 65 -14.66 4.77 -0.30
N SER A 66 -15.15 3.54 -0.15
CA SER A 66 -16.36 3.06 -0.86
C SER A 66 -17.31 2.22 -0.02
N THR A 67 -16.99 1.98 1.25
CA THR A 67 -17.79 1.28 2.27
C THR A 67 -17.20 1.60 3.62
#